data_AF-A0A935YMX7-F1
#
_entry.id   AF-A0A935YMX7-F1
#
_cell.length_a   1.000
_cell.length_b   1.000
_cell.length_c   1.000
_cell.angle_alpha   90.00
_cell.angle_beta   90.00
_cell.angle_gamma   90.00
#
_symmetry.space_group_name_H-M   'P 1'
#
loop_
_entity.id
_entity.type
_entity.pdbx_description
1 polymer ?
#
loop_
_entity_poly.entity_id
_entity_poly.type
_entity_poly.pdbx_seq_one_letter_code
_entity_poly.pdbx_strand_id
1 'polypeptide(L)'
;MRRYRRALVFELVELKAFDSVLTTAPTPLPAGAVMFTGAFTDVRDGSEALRFLIGSGLGEPYAEGQFQIDDASGTELAAFSEEVRGFGGTGSSAQWNPIYVDDVIDNFARLTATAIVRWTRGKDLEPSMWSYIW
;
A
#
# COMPACT_ATOMS: atom_id res chain seq x y z
N MET A 1 10.28 2.46 1.90
CA MET A 1 10.14 3.03 0.53
C MET A 1 10.59 2.12 -0.61
N ARG A 2 11.87 1.70 -0.69
CA ARG A 2 12.31 0.80 -1.78
C ARG A 2 11.57 -0.54 -1.81
N ARG A 3 11.22 -1.08 -0.63
CA ARG A 3 10.42 -2.30 -0.48
C ARG A 3 9.02 -2.14 -1.08
N TYR A 4 8.24 -1.18 -0.61
CA TYR A 4 6.92 -0.84 -1.16
C TYR A 4 6.92 -0.74 -2.70
N ARG A 5 7.83 0.07 -3.27
CA ARG A 5 7.89 0.25 -4.73
C ARG A 5 8.11 -1.09 -5.45
N ARG A 6 8.98 -1.96 -4.93
CA ARG A 6 9.22 -3.29 -5.51
C ARG A 6 8.01 -4.20 -5.39
N ALA A 7 7.38 -4.24 -4.21
CA ALA A 7 6.19 -5.05 -3.97
C ALA A 7 5.04 -4.61 -4.87
N LEU A 8 4.80 -3.29 -5.00
CA LEU A 8 3.75 -2.75 -5.85
C LEU A 8 3.95 -3.14 -7.32
N VAL A 9 5.19 -3.02 -7.82
CA VAL A 9 5.52 -3.42 -9.20
C VAL A 9 5.30 -4.92 -9.40
N PHE A 10 5.73 -5.74 -8.44
CA PHE A 10 5.52 -7.18 -8.47
C PHE A 10 4.02 -7.50 -8.58
N GLU A 11 3.20 -6.93 -7.70
CA GLU A 11 1.75 -7.16 -7.67
C GLU A 11 1.07 -6.67 -8.96
N LEU A 12 1.43 -5.50 -9.49
CA LEU A 12 0.88 -4.99 -10.75
C LEU A 12 1.22 -5.88 -11.97
N VAL A 13 2.43 -6.45 -11.99
CA VAL A 13 2.86 -7.40 -13.01
C VAL A 13 2.10 -8.72 -12.88
N GLU A 14 1.97 -9.25 -11.67
CA GLU A 14 1.21 -10.49 -11.40
C GLU A 14 -0.27 -10.35 -11.78
N LEU A 15 -0.88 -9.19 -11.51
CA LEU A 15 -2.27 -8.90 -11.86
C LEU A 15 -2.49 -8.67 -13.37
N LYS A 16 -1.41 -8.55 -14.17
CA LYS A 16 -1.43 -8.41 -15.65
C LYS A 16 -2.39 -7.32 -16.15
N ALA A 17 -2.50 -6.22 -15.40
CA ALA A 17 -3.37 -5.11 -15.77
C ALA A 17 -2.71 -4.11 -16.73
N PHE A 18 -1.39 -4.16 -16.85
CA PHE A 18 -0.58 -3.30 -17.70
C PHE A 18 0.37 -4.15 -18.54
N ASP A 19 0.63 -3.73 -19.77
CA ASP A 19 1.59 -4.41 -20.66
C ASP A 19 3.04 -4.31 -20.13
N SER A 20 3.34 -3.22 -19.43
CA SER A 20 4.64 -3.01 -18.78
C SER A 20 4.49 -2.12 -17.55
N VAL A 21 5.32 -2.39 -16.52
CA VAL A 21 5.37 -1.60 -15.29
C VAL A 21 6.82 -1.18 -15.06
N LEU A 22 7.07 0.12 -14.99
CA LEU A 22 8.41 0.71 -14.85
C LEU A 22 8.55 1.41 -13.49
N THR A 23 9.70 1.23 -12.85
CA THR A 23 10.02 1.91 -11.56
C THR A 23 10.64 3.29 -11.74
N THR A 24 11.09 3.58 -12.95
CA THR A 24 11.66 4.86 -13.37
C THR A 24 10.95 5.27 -14.64
N ALA A 25 10.34 6.45 -14.59
CA ALA A 25 9.60 6.99 -15.71
C ALA A 25 10.54 7.33 -16.88
N PRO A 26 10.29 6.82 -18.10
CA PRO A 26 10.98 7.31 -19.28
C PRO A 26 10.55 8.76 -19.57
N THR A 27 11.43 9.52 -20.20
CA THR A 27 11.09 10.86 -20.71
C THR A 27 11.30 10.86 -22.23
N PRO A 28 10.24 11.09 -23.03
CA PRO A 28 8.85 11.36 -22.64
C PRO A 28 8.08 10.10 -22.19
N LEU A 29 6.97 10.28 -21.46
CA LEU A 29 6.04 9.18 -21.17
C LEU A 29 5.37 8.71 -22.47
N PRO A 30 5.26 7.40 -22.71
CA PRO A 30 4.50 6.87 -23.85
C PRO A 30 3.03 7.28 -23.79
N ALA A 31 2.41 7.47 -24.95
CA ALA A 31 0.96 7.67 -25.04
C ALA A 31 0.22 6.44 -24.48
N GLY A 32 -0.79 6.68 -23.64
CA GLY A 32 -1.53 5.61 -22.94
C GLY A 32 -0.84 5.07 -21.68
N ALA A 33 0.37 5.54 -21.35
CA ALA A 33 0.97 5.30 -20.05
C ALA A 33 0.36 6.22 -18.99
N VAL A 34 0.32 5.73 -17.76
CA VAL A 34 -0.03 6.51 -16.57
C VAL A 34 1.17 6.58 -15.64
N MET A 35 1.32 7.70 -14.95
CA MET A 35 2.29 7.88 -13.89
C MET A 35 1.60 7.63 -12.55
N PHE A 36 2.20 6.81 -11.70
CA PHE A 36 1.78 6.66 -10.31
C PHE A 36 2.80 7.32 -9.39
N THR A 37 2.36 8.32 -8.63
CA THR A 37 3.17 9.00 -7.62
C THR A 37 2.51 8.92 -6.25
N GLY A 38 3.30 9.13 -5.21
CA GLY A 38 2.78 9.19 -3.86
C GLY A 38 3.87 9.16 -2.80
N ALA A 39 3.43 9.38 -1.56
CA ALA A 39 4.26 9.41 -0.38
C ALA A 39 3.52 8.79 0.80
N PHE A 40 4.25 8.12 1.68
CA PHE A 40 3.70 7.76 2.98
C PHE A 40 3.68 8.99 3.88
N THR A 41 2.55 9.21 4.54
CA THR A 41 2.33 10.32 5.46
C THR A 41 2.62 9.93 6.90
N ASP A 42 2.44 8.65 7.26
CA ASP A 42 2.75 8.11 8.58
C ASP A 42 3.14 6.63 8.46
N VAL A 43 4.18 6.22 9.20
CA VAL A 43 4.63 4.83 9.30
C VAL A 43 5.07 4.58 10.73
N ARG A 44 4.47 3.57 11.36
CA ARG A 44 4.80 3.16 12.72
C ARG A 44 5.12 1.67 12.74
N ASP A 45 6.24 1.30 13.34
CA ASP A 45 6.68 -0.10 13.40
C ASP A 45 5.86 -0.94 14.39
N GLY A 46 5.00 -0.30 15.19
CA GLY A 46 4.32 -0.93 16.31
C GLY A 46 5.24 -1.12 17.52
N SER A 47 4.70 -1.71 18.58
CA SER A 47 5.44 -2.03 19.80
C SER A 47 4.85 -3.27 20.46
N GLU A 48 5.64 -4.33 20.52
CA GLU A 48 5.28 -5.57 21.23
C GLU A 48 4.95 -5.32 22.70
N ALA A 49 5.73 -4.48 23.37
CA ALA A 49 5.48 -4.10 24.76
C ALA A 49 4.12 -3.39 24.91
N LEU A 50 3.78 -2.48 23.99
CA LEU A 50 2.47 -1.82 24.01
C LEU A 50 1.33 -2.79 23.65
N ARG A 51 1.52 -3.70 22.69
CA ARG A 51 0.54 -4.77 22.38
C ARG A 51 0.28 -5.66 23.59
N PHE A 52 1.32 -5.97 24.35
CA PHE A 52 1.24 -6.78 25.56
C PHE A 52 0.52 -6.04 26.71
N LEU A 53 0.87 -4.77 26.94
CA LEU A 53 0.39 -3.99 28.08
C LEU A 53 -0.98 -3.35 27.88
N ILE A 54 -1.28 -2.85 26.68
CA ILE A 54 -2.46 -2.01 26.39
C ILE A 54 -3.48 -2.74 25.50
N GLY A 55 -3.07 -3.82 24.83
CA GLY A 55 -3.92 -4.57 23.90
C GLY A 55 -3.88 -4.04 22.47
N SER A 56 -4.94 -4.28 21.70
CA SER A 56 -5.02 -3.95 20.28
C SER A 56 -5.06 -2.43 20.03
N GLY A 57 -4.48 -1.99 18.92
CA GLY A 57 -4.50 -0.61 18.43
C GLY A 57 -3.21 0.20 18.60
N LEU A 58 -2.71 0.42 19.82
CA LEU A 58 -1.56 1.33 20.05
C LEU A 58 -0.18 0.69 19.87
N GLY A 59 -0.12 -0.65 19.82
CA GLY A 59 1.13 -1.39 19.57
C GLY A 59 1.20 -2.00 18.18
N GLU A 60 0.21 -1.79 17.32
CA GLU A 60 0.15 -2.38 15.99
C GLU A 60 1.00 -1.61 14.98
N PRO A 61 1.72 -2.30 14.08
CA PRO A 61 2.37 -1.64 12.97
C PRO A 61 1.32 -0.99 12.05
N TYR A 62 1.65 0.17 11.53
CA TYR A 62 0.76 1.04 10.79
C TYR A 62 1.49 1.70 9.63
N ALA A 63 0.80 1.88 8.51
CA ALA A 63 1.26 2.72 7.42
C ALA A 63 0.07 3.48 6.81
N GLU A 64 0.32 4.73 6.43
CA GLU A 64 -0.61 5.61 5.74
C GLU A 64 0.11 6.28 4.58
N GLY A 65 -0.57 6.47 3.46
CA GLY A 65 -0.01 7.19 2.32
C GLY A 65 -1.05 7.85 1.44
N GLN A 66 -0.58 8.85 0.69
CA GLN A 66 -1.34 9.59 -0.30
C GLN A 66 -0.72 9.38 -1.68
N PHE A 67 -1.58 9.13 -2.66
CA PHE A 67 -1.17 8.72 -3.99
C PHE A 67 -1.98 9.43 -5.07
N GLN A 68 -1.37 9.55 -6.24
CA GLN A 68 -1.91 10.22 -7.41
C GLN A 68 -1.56 9.44 -8.68
N ILE A 69 -2.50 9.46 -9.64
CA ILE A 69 -2.36 8.89 -10.97
C ILE A 69 -2.50 10.02 -11.98
N ASP A 70 -1.48 10.22 -12.81
CA ASP A 70 -1.46 11.22 -13.87
C ASP A 70 -1.37 10.55 -15.26
N ASP A 71 -1.90 11.22 -16.28
CA ASP A 71 -1.68 10.82 -17.67
C ASP A 71 -0.30 11.28 -18.20
N ALA A 72 0.01 10.93 -19.45
CA ALA A 72 1.27 11.30 -20.09
C ALA A 72 1.45 12.83 -20.29
N SER A 73 0.38 13.63 -20.17
CA SER A 73 0.42 15.09 -20.22
C SER A 73 0.65 15.73 -18.84
N GLY A 74 0.62 14.94 -17.78
CA GLY A 74 0.67 15.40 -16.39
C GLY A 74 -0.70 15.85 -15.85
N THR A 75 -1.79 15.48 -16.52
CA THR A 75 -3.15 15.73 -16.01
C THR A 75 -3.50 14.66 -14.99
N GLU A 76 -3.93 15.09 -13.80
CA GLU A 76 -4.41 14.19 -12.75
C GLU A 76 -5.68 13.46 -13.21
N LEU A 77 -5.61 12.13 -13.21
CA LEU A 77 -6.73 11.24 -13.48
C LEU A 77 -7.43 10.81 -12.19
N ALA A 78 -6.66 10.66 -11.10
CA ALA A 78 -7.19 10.33 -9.79
C ALA A 78 -6.19 10.58 -8.66
N ALA A 79 -6.71 10.78 -7.44
CA ALA A 79 -5.95 10.80 -6.20
C ALA A 79 -6.69 10.04 -5.09
N PHE A 80 -5.94 9.40 -4.18
CA PHE A 80 -6.50 8.65 -3.06
C PHE A 80 -5.54 8.56 -1.88
N SER A 81 -6.09 8.26 -0.70
CA SER A 81 -5.35 8.00 0.52
C SER A 81 -5.65 6.58 0.99
N GLU A 82 -4.67 5.89 1.53
CA GLU A 82 -4.80 4.51 2.02
C GLU A 82 -4.14 4.38 3.39
N GLU A 83 -4.76 3.61 4.29
CA GLU A 83 -4.19 3.22 5.58
C GLU A 83 -4.24 1.69 5.75
N VAL A 84 -3.20 1.12 6.36
CA VAL A 84 -3.12 -0.31 6.67
C VAL A 84 -2.58 -0.49 8.08
N ARG A 85 -3.21 -1.40 8.83
CA ARG A 85 -2.81 -1.81 10.19
C ARG A 85 -2.48 -3.28 10.21
N GLY A 86 -1.41 -3.66 10.88
CA GLY A 86 -1.09 -5.05 11.15
C GLY A 86 -1.79 -5.52 12.42
N PHE A 87 -2.69 -6.49 12.32
CA PHE A 87 -3.47 -6.96 13.46
C PHE A 87 -2.78 -8.14 14.17
N GLY A 88 -1.96 -7.83 15.18
CA GLY A 88 -1.25 -8.83 15.97
C GLY A 88 -2.06 -9.25 17.19
N GLY A 89 -2.02 -10.53 17.55
CA GLY A 89 -2.70 -11.05 18.75
C GLY A 89 -2.36 -10.27 20.04
N THR A 90 -3.24 -10.29 21.03
CA THR A 90 -3.07 -9.56 22.30
C THR A 90 -2.56 -10.47 23.43
N GLY A 91 -2.00 -9.88 24.49
CA GLY A 91 -1.54 -10.61 25.68
C GLY A 91 -0.41 -11.60 25.39
N SER A 92 -0.43 -12.78 26.02
CA SER A 92 0.61 -13.81 25.85
C SER A 92 0.71 -14.38 24.42
N SER A 93 -0.25 -14.09 23.54
CA SER A 93 -0.23 -14.46 22.11
C SER A 93 0.59 -13.50 21.24
N ALA A 94 0.86 -12.27 21.71
CA ALA A 94 1.57 -11.24 20.96
C ALA A 94 3.00 -11.66 20.57
N GLN A 95 3.65 -12.44 21.44
CA GLN A 95 4.98 -13.02 21.25
C GLN A 95 5.01 -14.19 20.24
N TRP A 96 3.87 -14.80 19.93
CA TRP A 96 3.77 -15.94 19.00
C TRP A 96 3.37 -15.54 17.58
N ASN A 97 2.87 -14.32 17.38
CA ASN A 97 2.53 -13.77 16.07
C ASN A 97 3.18 -12.39 15.88
N PRO A 98 4.51 -12.35 15.67
CA PRO A 98 5.19 -11.09 15.42
C PRO A 98 4.77 -10.56 14.05
N ILE A 99 4.00 -9.46 14.05
CA ILE A 99 3.74 -8.70 12.83
C ILE A 99 4.78 -7.61 12.72
N TYR A 100 5.49 -7.61 11.60
CA TYR A 100 6.50 -6.62 11.27
C TYR A 100 5.93 -5.55 10.34
N VAL A 101 6.47 -4.33 10.42
CA VAL A 101 6.13 -3.25 9.49
C VAL A 101 6.32 -3.64 8.03
N ASP A 102 7.28 -4.52 7.76
CA ASP A 102 7.54 -5.05 6.43
C ASP A 102 6.34 -5.80 5.84
N ASP A 103 5.62 -6.58 6.67
CA ASP A 103 4.40 -7.28 6.24
C ASP A 103 3.26 -6.30 5.97
N VAL A 104 3.17 -5.24 6.78
CA VAL A 104 2.22 -4.14 6.57
C VAL A 104 2.50 -3.43 5.26
N ILE A 105 3.77 -3.13 4.95
CA ILE A 105 4.18 -2.46 3.71
C ILE A 105 3.92 -3.35 2.48
N ASP A 106 4.14 -4.65 2.57
CA ASP A 106 3.85 -5.57 1.48
C ASP A 106 2.33 -5.70 1.26
N ASN A 107 1.54 -5.77 2.33
CA ASN A 107 0.08 -5.76 2.23
C ASN A 107 -0.44 -4.44 1.64
N PHE A 108 0.10 -3.31 2.08
CA PHE A 108 -0.20 -1.99 1.52
C PHE A 108 0.04 -1.99 0.00
N ALA A 109 1.20 -2.47 -0.45
CA ALA A 109 1.50 -2.54 -1.88
C ALA A 109 0.48 -3.39 -2.68
N ARG A 110 0.06 -4.53 -2.13
CA ARG A 110 -0.95 -5.41 -2.74
C ARG A 110 -2.33 -4.75 -2.82
N LEU A 111 -2.74 -4.07 -1.77
CA LEU A 111 -4.03 -3.37 -1.72
C LEU A 111 -4.03 -2.17 -2.67
N THR A 112 -2.96 -1.38 -2.69
CA THR A 112 -2.78 -0.32 -3.69
C THR A 112 -2.84 -0.90 -5.12
N ALA A 113 -2.11 -1.99 -5.41
CA ALA A 113 -2.14 -2.63 -6.72
C ALA A 113 -3.56 -3.03 -7.11
N THR A 114 -4.29 -3.65 -6.18
CA THR A 114 -5.68 -4.06 -6.39
C THR A 114 -6.60 -2.86 -6.67
N ALA A 115 -6.43 -1.76 -5.95
CA ALA A 115 -7.18 -0.52 -6.17
C ALA A 115 -6.90 0.05 -7.57
N ILE A 116 -5.63 0.12 -7.99
CA ILE A 116 -5.24 0.57 -9.32
C ILE A 116 -5.88 -0.32 -10.40
N VAL A 117 -5.83 -1.65 -10.25
CA VAL A 117 -6.42 -2.58 -11.24
C VAL A 117 -7.95 -2.50 -11.28
N ARG A 118 -8.61 -2.22 -10.15
CA ARG A 118 -10.05 -1.94 -10.13
C ARG A 118 -10.35 -0.65 -10.91
N TRP A 119 -9.54 0.38 -10.69
CA TRP A 119 -9.67 1.67 -11.35
C TRP A 119 -9.48 1.61 -12.86
N THR A 120 -8.48 0.87 -13.35
CA THR A 120 -8.29 0.68 -14.80
C THR A 120 -9.47 -0.02 -15.48
N ARG A 121 -10.33 -0.69 -14.70
CA ARG A 121 -11.56 -1.34 -15.16
C ARG A 121 -12.81 -0.47 -14.97
N GLY A 122 -12.64 0.82 -14.69
CA GLY A 122 -13.72 1.79 -14.51
C GLY A 122 -14.45 1.70 -13.17
N LYS A 123 -13.85 1.05 -12.15
CA LYS A 123 -14.39 1.06 -10.78
C LYS A 123 -13.77 2.19 -9.97
N ASP A 124 -14.45 2.61 -8.91
CA ASP A 124 -13.90 3.62 -8.02
C ASP A 124 -12.63 3.14 -7.31
N LEU A 125 -11.71 4.08 -7.08
CA LEU A 125 -10.60 3.96 -6.14
C LEU A 125 -11.16 4.06 -4.72
N GLU A 126 -11.91 3.05 -4.29
CA GLU A 126 -12.24 2.92 -2.87
C GLU A 126 -11.00 2.43 -2.14
N PRO A 127 -10.41 3.24 -1.25
CA PRO A 127 -9.44 2.72 -0.31
C PRO A 127 -10.20 1.82 0.66
N SER A 128 -9.65 0.64 0.95
CA SER A 128 -10.23 -0.23 1.97
C SER A 128 -10.24 0.54 3.28
N MET A 129 -11.40 0.99 3.74
CA MET A 129 -11.48 1.81 4.95
C MET A 129 -10.98 1.04 6.18
N TRP A 130 -10.95 -0.30 6.15
CA TRP A 130 -10.28 -1.16 7.14
C TRP A 130 -9.96 -2.52 6.51
N SER A 131 -8.73 -2.76 6.06
CA SER A 131 -8.27 -4.11 5.71
C SER A 131 -7.43 -4.68 6.85
N TYR A 132 -8.01 -5.68 7.54
CA TYR A 132 -7.32 -6.42 8.59
C TYR A 132 -6.43 -7.51 7.95
N ILE A 133 -5.17 -7.58 8.38
CA ILE A 133 -4.29 -8.72 8.10
C ILE A 133 -4.63 -9.81 9.13
N TRP A 134 -4.99 -11.01 8.67
CA TRP A 134 -5.26 -12.19 9.50
C TRP A 134 -4.07 -13.14 9.48
#